data_AF-G0UD65-F1
#
_entry.id   AF-G0UD65-F1
#
_cell.length_a   1.000
_cell.length_b   1.000
_cell.length_c   1.000
_cell.angle_alpha   90.00
_cell.angle_beta   90.00
_cell.angle_gamma   90.00
#
_symmetry.space_group_name_H-M   'P 1'
#
loop_
_entity.id
_entity.type
_entity.pdbx_description
1 polymer ?
#
loop_
_entity_poly.entity_id
_entity_poly.type
_entity_poly.pdbx_seq_one_letter_code
_entity_poly.pdbx_strand_id
1 'polypeptide(L)'
;MDVDVSSLSVRCALGDAQQKIKSLLEDGELYVTLEAKTNANFERHRSELTQLLQKERALHAAVEDRLRAELHGLLSENEAAQSEVRALRIRREERCCEEVRRQQEERRLREVALREELSGLHDALTAVNSELAEAQQERTWHELQLREVLEKQTFLTAELARVRNEAEELLMSGTRPLCEKKFLPSGAPDKSDPTRPASHNIAAILSTVERKNYHWPRLYFRHRGVASPLDSVLASSPRRRCRSRSGSAKSCSTSCRATPPRSVAVVPASILPKTVAAGKAACSSWCSVKPGRSVTYSARHLAAVCRSLMCEILQLRKEYQECTAALKDPKAESIDISRRMRSIMGCLDSKVRQLRSLRQQQANVESKLELHDMMMEIAQENDYCESVYSDLLELIRS
;
A
#
# COMPACT_ATOMS: atom_id res chain seq x y z
N MET A 1 56.91 -109.43 -66.74
CA MET A 1 56.51 -109.26 -65.34
C MET A 1 55.12 -109.88 -65.25
N ASP A 2 55.08 -111.22 -65.24
CA ASP A 2 53.84 -111.97 -65.12
C ASP A 2 53.36 -111.80 -63.68
N VAL A 3 52.32 -110.99 -63.53
CA VAL A 3 51.66 -110.79 -62.25
C VAL A 3 50.84 -112.05 -62.02
N ASP A 4 51.36 -112.99 -61.22
CA ASP A 4 50.61 -114.13 -60.71
C ASP A 4 49.44 -113.61 -59.85
N VAL A 5 48.31 -113.35 -60.51
CA VAL A 5 47.04 -113.03 -59.89
C VAL A 5 46.53 -114.29 -59.21
N SER A 6 47.03 -114.53 -58.00
CA SER A 6 46.51 -115.59 -57.13
C SER A 6 45.02 -115.33 -56.90
N SER A 7 44.17 -116.29 -57.30
CA SER A 7 42.71 -116.24 -57.15
C SER A 7 42.24 -115.96 -55.71
N LEU A 8 43.09 -116.24 -54.72
CA LEU A 8 42.93 -115.87 -53.32
C LEU A 8 42.93 -114.35 -53.09
N SER A 9 43.81 -113.60 -53.76
CA SER A 9 43.92 -112.13 -53.63
C SER A 9 42.67 -111.42 -54.13
N VAL A 10 42.06 -111.91 -55.21
CA VAL A 10 40.82 -111.33 -55.76
C VAL A 10 39.63 -111.59 -54.84
N ARG A 11 39.55 -112.77 -54.21
CA ARG A 11 38.51 -113.08 -53.22
C ARG A 11 38.62 -112.22 -51.96
N CYS A 12 39.84 -112.00 -51.45
CA CYS A 12 40.06 -111.08 -50.33
C CYS A 12 39.63 -109.65 -50.69
N ALA A 13 40.08 -109.12 -51.84
CA ALA A 13 39.69 -107.77 -52.28
C ALA A 13 38.18 -107.59 -52.50
N LEU A 14 37.48 -108.63 -52.99
CA LEU A 14 36.02 -108.60 -53.14
C LEU A 14 35.31 -108.64 -51.78
N GLY A 15 35.82 -109.42 -50.82
CA GLY A 15 35.32 -109.45 -49.44
C GLY A 15 35.46 -108.08 -48.77
N ASP A 16 36.63 -107.45 -48.90
CA ASP A 16 36.90 -106.10 -48.38
C ASP A 16 35.98 -105.06 -49.04
N ALA A 17 35.76 -105.15 -50.35
CA ALA A 17 34.83 -104.28 -51.07
C ALA A 17 33.38 -104.46 -50.60
N GLN A 18 32.93 -105.69 -50.37
CA GLN A 18 31.59 -105.97 -49.83
C GLN A 18 31.43 -105.45 -48.40
N GLN A 19 32.44 -105.61 -47.55
CA GLN A 19 32.43 -105.06 -46.20
C GLN A 19 32.41 -103.53 -46.21
N LYS A 20 33.15 -102.90 -47.13
CA LYS A 20 33.14 -101.45 -47.32
C LYS A 20 31.79 -100.95 -47.83
N ILE A 21 31.13 -101.66 -48.73
CA ILE A 21 29.76 -101.33 -49.17
C ILE A 21 28.79 -101.39 -47.99
N LYS A 22 28.86 -102.44 -47.14
CA LYS A 22 28.02 -102.54 -45.95
C LYS A 22 28.27 -101.39 -44.97
N SER A 23 29.53 -101.08 -44.68
CA SER A 23 29.91 -99.94 -43.83
C SER A 23 29.39 -98.61 -44.38
N LEU A 24 29.46 -98.39 -45.70
CA LEU A 24 28.94 -97.16 -46.33
C LEU A 24 27.40 -97.09 -46.27
N LEU A 25 26.71 -98.23 -46.32
CA LEU A 25 25.26 -98.27 -46.14
C LEU A 25 24.86 -97.96 -44.70
N GLU A 26 25.56 -98.55 -43.71
CA GLU A 26 25.38 -98.25 -42.28
C GLU A 26 25.65 -96.78 -41.97
N ASP A 27 26.73 -96.21 -42.53
CA ASP A 27 27.02 -94.78 -42.41
C ASP A 27 25.93 -93.93 -43.04
N GLY A 28 25.40 -94.34 -44.21
CA GLY A 28 24.28 -93.68 -44.87
C GLY A 28 23.03 -93.65 -44.00
N GLU A 29 22.66 -94.77 -43.39
CA GLU A 29 21.56 -94.84 -42.42
C GLU A 29 21.83 -93.94 -41.21
N LEU A 30 23.06 -93.92 -40.69
CA LEU A 30 23.44 -93.03 -39.59
C LEU A 30 23.28 -91.56 -39.96
N TYR A 31 23.72 -91.12 -41.15
CA TYR A 31 23.53 -89.75 -41.62
C TYR A 31 22.04 -89.39 -41.76
N VAL A 32 21.20 -90.29 -42.26
CA VAL A 32 19.74 -90.08 -42.35
C VAL A 32 19.14 -89.91 -40.94
N THR A 33 19.54 -90.74 -39.97
CA THR A 33 19.04 -90.59 -38.60
C THR A 33 19.54 -89.31 -37.92
N LEU A 34 20.78 -88.89 -38.22
CA LEU A 34 21.34 -87.63 -37.74
C LEU A 34 20.57 -86.45 -38.32
N GLU A 35 20.32 -86.44 -39.63
CA GLU A 35 19.56 -85.40 -40.33
C GLU A 35 18.13 -85.30 -39.78
N ALA A 36 17.46 -86.44 -39.57
CA ALA A 36 16.13 -86.46 -38.97
C ALA A 36 16.12 -85.87 -37.54
N LYS A 37 17.12 -86.22 -36.72
CA LYS A 37 17.29 -85.65 -35.37
C LYS A 37 17.57 -84.15 -35.41
N THR A 38 18.43 -83.69 -36.32
CA THR A 38 18.73 -82.25 -36.46
C THR A 38 17.50 -81.48 -36.89
N ASN A 39 16.72 -81.98 -37.85
CA ASN A 39 15.48 -81.35 -38.30
C ASN A 39 14.44 -81.30 -37.18
N ALA A 40 14.28 -82.39 -36.42
CA ALA A 40 13.39 -82.40 -35.25
C ALA A 40 13.81 -81.37 -34.18
N ASN A 41 15.12 -81.23 -33.94
CA ASN A 41 15.62 -80.21 -33.01
C ASN A 41 15.40 -78.79 -33.53
N PHE A 42 15.63 -78.52 -34.82
CA PHE A 42 15.36 -77.20 -35.40
C PHE A 42 13.87 -76.84 -35.32
N GLU A 43 12.97 -77.78 -35.61
CA GLU A 43 11.53 -77.54 -35.47
C GLU A 43 11.11 -77.31 -34.02
N ARG A 44 11.71 -78.05 -33.09
CA ARG A 44 11.52 -77.80 -31.65
C ARG A 44 11.95 -76.38 -31.28
N HIS A 45 13.17 -75.96 -31.65
CA HIS A 45 13.64 -74.61 -31.37
C HIS A 45 12.80 -73.52 -32.04
N ARG A 46 12.32 -73.75 -33.27
CA ARG A 46 11.40 -72.85 -33.96
C ARG A 46 10.08 -72.70 -33.20
N SER A 47 9.54 -73.80 -32.68
CA SER A 47 8.32 -73.78 -31.86
C SER A 47 8.52 -73.07 -30.51
N GLU A 48 9.65 -73.31 -29.83
CA GLU A 48 10.04 -72.66 -28.58
C GLU A 48 10.20 -71.15 -28.77
N LEU A 49 10.89 -70.71 -29.84
CA LEU A 49 11.03 -69.29 -30.19
C LEU A 49 9.68 -68.63 -30.46
N THR A 50 8.79 -69.31 -31.19
CA THR A 50 7.44 -68.80 -31.47
C THR A 50 6.63 -68.63 -30.17
N GLN A 51 6.75 -69.59 -29.24
CA GLN A 51 6.11 -69.51 -27.93
C GLN A 51 6.68 -68.37 -27.07
N LEU A 52 7.99 -68.16 -27.09
CA LEU A 52 8.61 -67.04 -26.37
C LEU A 52 8.15 -65.69 -26.91
N LEU A 53 8.09 -65.52 -28.24
CA LEU A 53 7.58 -64.30 -28.85
C LEU A 53 6.10 -64.05 -28.51
N GLN A 54 5.28 -65.10 -28.41
CA GLN A 54 3.89 -64.96 -27.95
C GLN A 54 3.80 -64.54 -26.48
N LYS A 55 4.64 -65.13 -25.62
CA LYS A 55 4.71 -64.76 -24.20
C LYS A 55 5.18 -63.32 -24.02
N GLU A 56 6.17 -62.87 -24.78
CA GLU A 56 6.66 -61.49 -24.78
C GLU A 56 5.56 -60.51 -25.17
N ARG A 57 4.82 -60.77 -26.26
CA ARG A 57 3.66 -59.94 -26.65
C ARG A 57 2.58 -59.91 -25.58
N ALA A 58 2.30 -61.05 -24.93
CA ALA A 58 1.31 -61.12 -23.85
C ALA A 58 1.76 -60.32 -22.61
N LEU A 59 3.05 -60.37 -22.25
CA LEU A 59 3.61 -59.56 -21.17
C LEU A 59 3.53 -58.07 -21.49
N HIS A 60 3.87 -57.64 -22.72
CA HIS A 60 3.73 -56.25 -23.12
C HIS A 60 2.28 -55.76 -23.06
N ALA A 61 1.33 -56.54 -23.58
CA ALA A 61 -0.09 -56.19 -23.50
C ALA A 61 -0.57 -56.04 -22.04
N ALA A 62 -0.17 -56.96 -21.16
CA ALA A 62 -0.53 -56.90 -19.73
C ALA A 62 0.07 -55.68 -19.02
N VAL A 63 1.32 -55.32 -19.36
CA VAL A 63 1.97 -54.10 -18.82
C VAL A 63 1.28 -52.84 -19.33
N GLU A 64 0.94 -52.76 -20.61
CA GLU A 64 0.20 -51.63 -21.19
C GLU A 64 -1.17 -51.45 -20.53
N ASP A 65 -1.92 -52.53 -20.32
CA ASP A 65 -3.24 -52.46 -19.69
C ASP A 65 -3.15 -52.01 -18.22
N ARG A 66 -2.12 -52.45 -17.50
CA ARG A 66 -1.84 -51.95 -16.15
C ARG A 66 -1.55 -50.46 -16.16
N LEU A 67 -0.69 -49.98 -17.06
CA LEU A 67 -0.36 -48.56 -17.17
C LEU A 67 -1.58 -47.72 -17.56
N ARG A 68 -2.46 -48.23 -18.42
CA ARG A 68 -3.74 -47.57 -18.75
C ARG A 68 -4.64 -47.46 -17.52
N ALA A 69 -4.74 -48.52 -16.72
CA ALA A 69 -5.53 -48.50 -15.48
C ALA A 69 -4.97 -47.50 -14.47
N GLU A 70 -3.64 -47.47 -14.28
CA GLU A 70 -2.96 -46.51 -13.39
C GLU A 70 -3.18 -45.06 -13.88
N LEU A 71 -3.06 -44.81 -15.18
CA LEU A 71 -3.33 -43.49 -15.78
C LEU A 71 -4.79 -43.05 -15.56
N HIS A 72 -5.75 -43.95 -15.78
CA HIS A 72 -7.16 -43.65 -15.53
C HIS A 72 -7.43 -43.35 -14.04
N GLY A 73 -6.80 -44.09 -13.13
CA GLY A 73 -6.84 -43.80 -11.69
C GLY A 73 -6.36 -42.39 -11.39
N LEU A 74 -5.15 -42.04 -11.84
CA LEU A 74 -4.57 -40.71 -11.63
C LEU A 74 -5.40 -39.58 -12.25
N LEU A 75 -5.99 -39.79 -13.43
CA LEU A 75 -6.88 -38.80 -14.03
C LEU A 75 -8.14 -38.58 -13.20
N SER A 76 -8.75 -39.65 -12.68
CA SER A 76 -9.93 -39.54 -11.82
C SER A 76 -9.63 -38.84 -10.48
N GLU A 77 -8.46 -39.11 -9.88
CA GLU A 77 -7.99 -38.42 -8.67
C GLU A 77 -7.71 -36.94 -8.94
N ASN A 78 -7.14 -36.61 -10.11
CA ASN A 78 -6.91 -35.22 -10.52
C ASN A 78 -8.23 -34.47 -10.71
N GLU A 79 -9.21 -35.08 -11.37
CA GLU A 79 -10.56 -34.51 -11.53
C GLU A 79 -11.23 -34.26 -10.17
N ALA A 80 -11.13 -35.21 -9.23
CA ALA A 80 -11.62 -35.07 -7.87
C ALA A 80 -10.93 -33.90 -7.15
N ALA A 81 -9.60 -33.84 -7.15
CA ALA A 81 -8.83 -32.74 -6.54
C ALA A 81 -9.18 -31.37 -7.17
N GLN A 82 -9.36 -31.30 -8.49
CA GLN A 82 -9.81 -30.08 -9.16
C GLN A 82 -11.23 -29.67 -8.74
N SER A 83 -12.12 -30.62 -8.51
CA SER A 83 -13.47 -30.35 -8.01
C SER A 83 -13.44 -29.78 -6.59
N GLU A 84 -12.59 -30.32 -5.72
CA GLU A 84 -12.39 -29.83 -4.34
C GLU A 84 -11.82 -28.41 -4.33
N VAL A 85 -10.78 -28.14 -5.14
CA VAL A 85 -10.20 -26.79 -5.26
C VAL A 85 -11.25 -25.79 -5.75
N ARG A 86 -12.10 -26.17 -6.71
CA ARG A 86 -13.21 -25.32 -7.17
C ARG A 86 -14.21 -25.03 -6.06
N ALA A 87 -14.62 -26.05 -5.31
CA ALA A 87 -15.53 -25.88 -4.17
C ALA A 87 -14.94 -24.97 -3.08
N LEU A 88 -13.64 -25.11 -2.78
CA LEU A 88 -12.95 -24.25 -1.82
C LEU A 88 -12.84 -22.80 -2.29
N ARG A 89 -12.66 -22.55 -3.60
CA ARG A 89 -12.66 -21.19 -4.17
C ARG A 89 -14.02 -20.53 -4.00
N ILE A 90 -15.10 -21.23 -4.37
CA ILE A 90 -16.48 -20.74 -4.20
C ILE A 90 -16.75 -20.38 -2.73
N ARG A 91 -16.43 -21.28 -1.79
CA ARG A 91 -16.59 -21.02 -0.34
C ARG A 91 -15.76 -19.85 0.18
N ARG A 92 -14.61 -19.55 -0.42
CA ARG A 92 -13.79 -18.38 -0.05
C ARG A 92 -14.40 -17.10 -0.62
N GLU A 93 -14.89 -17.15 -1.84
CA GLU A 93 -15.59 -16.03 -2.50
C GLU A 93 -16.88 -15.67 -1.75
N GLU A 94 -17.69 -16.65 -1.36
CA GLU A 94 -18.89 -16.47 -0.54
C GLU A 94 -18.58 -15.76 0.78
N ARG A 95 -17.61 -16.26 1.55
CA ARG A 95 -17.17 -15.65 2.81
C ARG A 95 -16.67 -14.21 2.62
N CYS A 96 -15.91 -13.96 1.56
CA CYS A 96 -15.44 -12.61 1.23
C CYS A 96 -16.62 -11.68 0.92
N CYS A 97 -17.61 -12.14 0.14
CA CYS A 97 -18.80 -11.36 -0.18
C CYS A 97 -19.63 -11.05 1.07
N GLU A 98 -19.81 -12.02 1.97
CA GLU A 98 -20.49 -11.83 3.26
C GLU A 98 -19.78 -10.80 4.12
N GLU A 99 -18.46 -10.88 4.24
CA GLU A 99 -17.69 -9.91 5.02
C GLU A 99 -17.78 -8.50 4.44
N VAL A 100 -17.70 -8.36 3.12
CA VAL A 100 -17.88 -7.06 2.44
C VAL A 100 -19.28 -6.50 2.67
N ARG A 101 -20.33 -7.33 2.60
CA ARG A 101 -21.70 -6.90 2.91
C ARG A 101 -21.84 -6.43 4.35
N ARG A 102 -21.31 -7.20 5.31
CA ARG A 102 -21.31 -6.83 6.73
C ARG A 102 -20.63 -5.48 6.96
N GLN A 103 -19.45 -5.27 6.35
CA GLN A 103 -18.75 -3.98 6.46
C GLN A 103 -19.53 -2.83 5.82
N GLN A 104 -20.23 -3.06 4.72
CA GLN A 104 -21.09 -2.05 4.10
C GLN A 104 -22.27 -1.68 5.00
N GLU A 105 -22.91 -2.66 5.63
CA GLU A 105 -23.99 -2.43 6.59
C GLU A 105 -23.50 -1.65 7.81
N GLU A 106 -22.37 -2.06 8.40
CA GLU A 106 -21.74 -1.32 9.51
C GLU A 106 -21.42 0.14 9.13
N ARG A 107 -20.90 0.37 7.93
CA ARG A 107 -20.65 1.74 7.44
C ARG A 107 -21.94 2.54 7.25
N ARG A 108 -22.98 1.92 6.68
CA ARG A 108 -24.29 2.57 6.52
C ARG A 108 -24.89 2.97 7.85
N LEU A 109 -24.83 2.09 8.86
CA LEU A 109 -25.33 2.39 10.21
C LEU A 109 -24.55 3.55 10.84
N ARG A 110 -23.21 3.57 10.72
CA ARG A 110 -22.38 4.69 11.19
C ARG A 110 -22.68 6.00 10.47
N GLU A 111 -22.91 5.95 9.15
CA GLU A 111 -23.29 7.14 8.38
C GLU A 111 -24.65 7.69 8.81
N VAL A 112 -25.63 6.83 9.09
CA VAL A 112 -26.95 7.25 9.60
C VAL A 112 -26.80 7.91 10.97
N ALA A 113 -26.08 7.27 11.91
CA ALA A 113 -25.84 7.84 13.24
C ALA A 113 -25.16 9.23 13.18
N LEU A 114 -24.12 9.37 12.35
CA LEU A 114 -23.44 10.66 12.18
C LEU A 114 -24.36 11.72 11.56
N ARG A 115 -25.27 11.34 10.65
CA ARG A 115 -26.24 12.27 10.08
C ARG A 115 -27.24 12.74 11.13
N GLU A 116 -27.70 11.84 12.00
CA GLU A 116 -28.60 12.17 13.12
C GLU A 116 -27.91 13.12 14.12
N GLU A 117 -26.65 12.85 14.48
CA GLU A 117 -25.85 13.75 15.33
C GLU A 117 -25.68 15.14 14.69
N LEU A 118 -25.36 15.19 13.40
CA LEU A 118 -25.22 16.45 12.67
C LEU A 118 -26.54 17.23 12.59
N SER A 119 -27.68 16.56 12.40
CA SER A 119 -28.98 17.23 12.47
C SER A 119 -29.26 17.77 13.87
N GLY A 120 -28.98 17.00 14.93
CA GLY A 120 -29.16 17.48 16.30
C GLY A 120 -28.29 18.69 16.65
N LEU A 121 -27.04 18.71 16.19
CA LEU A 121 -26.15 19.87 16.35
C LEU A 121 -26.64 21.09 15.54
N HIS A 122 -27.20 20.87 14.35
CA HIS A 122 -27.78 21.93 13.55
C HIS A 122 -28.98 22.56 14.27
N ASP A 123 -29.89 21.75 14.79
CA ASP A 123 -31.07 22.21 15.52
C ASP A 123 -30.68 22.95 16.82
N ALA A 124 -29.65 22.48 17.53
CA ALA A 124 -29.13 23.19 18.70
C ALA A 124 -28.52 24.55 18.32
N LEU A 125 -27.80 24.63 17.20
CA LEU A 125 -27.21 25.87 16.72
C LEU A 125 -28.27 26.87 16.25
N THR A 126 -29.34 26.41 15.59
CA THR A 126 -30.45 27.29 15.20
C THR A 126 -31.19 27.82 16.43
N ALA A 127 -31.41 26.99 17.45
CA ALA A 127 -32.00 27.43 18.72
C ALA A 127 -31.16 28.52 19.43
N VAL A 128 -29.84 28.32 19.53
CA VAL A 128 -28.94 29.34 20.12
C VAL A 128 -28.94 30.63 19.31
N ASN A 129 -29.04 30.55 17.98
CA ASN A 129 -29.14 31.74 17.15
C ASN A 129 -30.45 32.49 17.34
N SER A 130 -31.58 31.80 17.53
CA SER A 130 -32.84 32.46 17.88
C SER A 130 -32.78 33.14 19.24
N GLU A 131 -32.23 32.48 20.26
CA GLU A 131 -32.04 33.07 21.60
C GLU A 131 -31.13 34.31 21.54
N LEU A 132 -30.05 34.24 20.74
CA LEU A 132 -29.16 35.38 20.53
C LEU A 132 -29.87 36.54 19.84
N ALA A 133 -30.73 36.27 18.86
CA ALA A 133 -31.50 37.29 18.17
C ALA A 133 -32.50 37.98 19.12
N GLU A 134 -33.19 37.20 19.96
CA GLU A 134 -34.09 37.71 21.01
C GLU A 134 -33.32 38.58 22.02
N ALA A 135 -32.17 38.10 22.52
CA ALA A 135 -31.34 38.86 23.46
C ALA A 135 -30.79 40.16 22.83
N GLN A 136 -30.47 40.16 21.53
CA GLN A 136 -30.08 41.37 20.81
C GLN A 136 -31.25 42.35 20.71
N GLN A 137 -32.47 41.87 20.44
CA GLN A 137 -33.66 42.70 20.40
C GLN A 137 -33.94 43.34 21.77
N GLU A 138 -33.93 42.56 22.85
CA GLU A 138 -34.07 43.06 24.23
C GLU A 138 -33.01 44.10 24.57
N ARG A 139 -31.75 43.84 24.21
CA ARG A 139 -30.66 44.81 24.40
C ARG A 139 -30.96 46.13 23.69
N THR A 140 -31.35 46.09 22.42
CA THR A 140 -31.66 47.33 21.67
C THR A 140 -32.85 48.09 22.27
N TRP A 141 -33.84 47.37 22.80
CA TRP A 141 -34.96 47.97 23.51
C TRP A 141 -34.52 48.66 24.81
N HIS A 142 -33.71 48.00 25.63
CA HIS A 142 -33.15 48.62 26.84
C HIS A 142 -32.24 49.81 26.53
N GLU A 143 -31.44 49.75 25.46
CA GLU A 143 -30.63 50.88 25.00
C GLU A 143 -31.51 52.08 24.63
N LEU A 144 -32.66 51.86 23.98
CA LEU A 144 -33.63 52.91 23.66
C LEU A 144 -34.23 53.53 24.94
N GLN A 145 -34.69 52.70 25.88
CA GLN A 145 -35.23 53.18 27.16
C GLN A 145 -34.22 54.01 27.94
N LEU A 146 -32.95 53.57 27.97
CA LEU A 146 -31.89 54.30 28.65
C LEU A 146 -31.68 55.68 28.02
N ARG A 147 -31.72 55.79 26.68
CA ARG A 147 -31.64 57.08 25.98
C ARG A 147 -32.79 58.00 26.39
N GLU A 148 -34.03 57.51 26.41
CA GLU A 148 -35.19 58.31 26.83
C GLU A 148 -35.06 58.84 28.27
N VAL A 149 -34.56 58.01 29.19
CA VAL A 149 -34.35 58.43 30.59
C VAL A 149 -33.24 59.47 30.69
N LEU A 150 -32.14 59.28 29.95
CA LEU A 150 -31.05 60.27 29.91
C LEU A 150 -31.53 61.59 29.31
N GLU A 151 -32.33 61.58 28.25
CA GLU A 151 -32.95 62.77 27.67
C GLU A 151 -33.83 63.49 28.70
N LYS A 152 -34.71 62.77 29.40
CA LYS A 152 -35.52 63.34 30.51
C LYS A 152 -34.65 63.93 31.62
N GLN A 153 -33.57 63.26 32.00
CA GLN A 153 -32.64 63.76 33.00
C GLN A 153 -31.97 65.06 32.53
N THR A 154 -31.50 65.12 31.29
CA THR A 154 -30.89 66.34 30.74
C THR A 154 -31.89 67.51 30.71
N PHE A 155 -33.14 67.24 30.34
CA PHE A 155 -34.22 68.22 30.37
C PHE A 155 -34.47 68.77 31.79
N LEU A 156 -34.69 67.89 32.77
CA LEU A 156 -34.91 68.29 34.16
C LEU A 156 -33.70 69.04 34.74
N THR A 157 -32.48 68.64 34.37
CA THR A 157 -31.25 69.34 34.80
C THR A 157 -31.18 70.75 34.23
N ALA A 158 -31.57 70.93 32.96
CA ALA A 158 -31.67 72.25 32.34
C ALA A 158 -32.76 73.11 32.99
N GLU A 159 -33.93 72.54 33.33
CA GLU A 159 -34.97 73.25 34.08
C GLU A 159 -34.49 73.67 35.48
N LEU A 160 -33.84 72.77 36.22
CA LEU A 160 -33.26 73.09 37.53
C LEU A 160 -32.22 74.22 37.44
N ALA A 161 -31.38 74.21 36.40
CA ALA A 161 -30.43 75.28 36.14
C ALA A 161 -31.14 76.61 35.86
N ARG A 162 -32.24 76.59 35.09
CA ARG A 162 -33.07 77.78 34.83
C ARG A 162 -33.68 78.34 36.11
N VAL A 163 -34.34 77.50 36.91
CA VAL A 163 -34.93 77.90 38.21
C VAL A 163 -33.86 78.44 39.16
N ARG A 164 -32.67 77.82 39.18
CA ARG A 164 -31.55 78.31 39.98
C ARG A 164 -31.11 79.71 39.54
N ASN A 165 -30.99 79.96 38.24
CA ASN A 165 -30.65 81.28 37.72
C ASN A 165 -31.73 82.31 38.08
N GLU A 166 -33.01 81.96 37.93
CA GLU A 166 -34.15 82.82 38.34
C GLU A 166 -34.09 83.15 39.85
N ALA A 167 -33.76 82.18 40.70
CA ALA A 167 -33.60 82.38 42.14
C ALA A 167 -32.37 83.25 42.49
N GLU A 168 -31.25 83.06 41.79
CA GLU A 168 -30.04 83.89 41.94
C GLU A 168 -30.31 85.33 41.50
N GLU A 169 -31.07 85.57 40.41
CA GLU A 169 -31.52 86.91 39.99
C GLU A 169 -32.42 87.57 41.06
N LEU A 170 -33.35 86.83 41.65
CA LEU A 170 -34.18 87.32 42.76
C LEU A 170 -33.33 87.67 44.00
N LEU A 171 -32.28 86.91 44.29
CA LEU A 171 -31.33 87.22 45.36
C LEU A 171 -30.48 88.47 45.07
N MET A 172 -30.11 88.72 43.81
CA MET A 172 -29.31 89.89 43.41
C MET A 172 -30.10 91.22 43.43
N SER A 173 -31.43 91.17 43.55
CA SER A 173 -32.29 92.36 43.73
C SER A 173 -32.57 92.73 45.21
N GLY A 174 -32.11 91.93 46.17
CA GLY A 174 -32.15 92.24 47.60
C GLY A 174 -30.75 92.39 48.19
N THR A 175 -30.36 93.60 48.59
CA THR A 175 -29.14 93.85 49.37
C THR A 175 -29.18 93.06 50.68
N ARG A 176 -28.43 91.96 50.75
CA ARG A 176 -28.12 91.26 52.00
C ARG A 176 -26.65 90.86 52.08
N PRO A 177 -26.10 90.79 53.31
CA PRO A 177 -24.70 91.03 53.59
C PRO A 177 -23.82 89.84 53.20
N LEU A 178 -22.56 90.15 52.86
CA LEU A 178 -21.46 89.19 52.77
C LEU A 178 -21.45 88.31 54.02
N CYS A 179 -21.81 87.04 53.87
CA CYS A 179 -21.44 86.01 54.82
C CYS A 179 -20.23 85.29 54.22
N GLU A 180 -19.05 85.57 54.80
CA GLU A 180 -17.80 84.84 54.52
C GLU A 180 -18.05 83.34 54.53
N LYS A 181 -17.80 82.68 53.40
CA LYS A 181 -17.71 81.22 53.34
C LYS A 181 -16.46 80.79 54.10
N LYS A 182 -16.59 80.61 55.41
CA LYS A 182 -15.64 79.83 56.21
C LYS A 182 -15.75 78.38 55.77
N PHE A 183 -14.68 77.88 55.17
CA PHE A 183 -14.50 76.45 54.88
C PHE A 183 -14.46 75.72 56.23
N LEU A 184 -15.57 75.11 56.63
CA LEU A 184 -15.61 74.15 57.72
C LEU A 184 -15.31 72.77 57.12
N PRO A 185 -14.14 72.15 57.38
CA PRO A 185 -13.94 70.75 57.05
C PRO A 185 -14.94 69.93 57.86
N SER A 186 -15.94 69.35 57.18
CA SER A 186 -16.90 68.44 57.78
C SER A 186 -16.21 67.09 58.06
N GLY A 187 -15.53 67.02 59.19
CA GLY A 187 -14.97 65.82 59.77
C GLY A 187 -14.68 66.05 61.24
N ALA A 188 -15.08 65.13 62.11
CA ALA A 188 -14.78 65.22 63.53
C ALA A 188 -13.24 65.29 63.72
N PRO A 189 -12.72 66.21 64.57
CA PRO A 189 -11.29 66.29 64.84
C PRO A 189 -10.82 65.00 65.50
N ASP A 190 -9.77 64.40 64.93
CA ASP A 190 -9.11 63.24 65.51
C ASP A 190 -8.45 63.65 66.83
N LYS A 191 -8.66 62.89 67.91
CA LYS A 191 -8.34 63.32 69.28
C LYS A 191 -6.83 63.35 69.62
N SER A 192 -5.95 63.08 68.66
CA SER A 192 -4.55 62.73 68.93
C SER A 192 -3.51 63.72 68.43
N ASP A 193 -3.79 64.68 67.53
CA ASP A 193 -2.74 65.62 67.07
C ASP A 193 -3.27 66.88 66.34
N PRO A 194 -3.08 68.11 66.86
CA PRO A 194 -3.61 69.34 66.24
C PRO A 194 -2.77 69.90 65.09
N THR A 195 -1.66 69.27 64.68
CA THR A 195 -0.75 69.81 63.64
C THR A 195 -0.72 69.03 62.33
N ARG A 196 -1.50 67.96 62.19
CA ARG A 196 -1.57 67.16 60.96
C ARG A 196 -3.03 66.98 60.51
N PRO A 197 -3.38 67.29 59.24
CA PRO A 197 -4.70 66.96 58.71
C PRO A 197 -4.89 65.43 58.69
N ALA A 198 -6.04 64.96 59.14
CA ALA A 198 -6.35 63.53 59.24
C ALA A 198 -6.16 62.85 57.87
N SER A 199 -5.18 61.94 57.79
CA SER A 199 -4.83 61.15 56.60
C SER A 199 -5.91 60.14 56.18
N HIS A 200 -7.09 60.19 56.81
CA HIS A 200 -8.19 59.28 56.53
C HIS A 200 -8.74 59.41 55.11
N ASN A 201 -8.62 60.58 54.48
CA ASN A 201 -9.10 60.76 53.11
C ASN A 201 -8.15 60.14 52.07
N ILE A 202 -6.83 60.23 52.28
CA ILE A 202 -5.84 59.57 51.40
C ILE A 202 -5.91 58.05 51.58
N ALA A 203 -6.05 57.54 52.80
CA ALA A 203 -6.21 56.11 53.05
C ALA A 203 -7.53 55.54 52.48
N ALA A 204 -8.63 56.30 52.52
CA ALA A 204 -9.90 55.89 51.91
C ALA A 204 -9.85 55.93 50.38
N ILE A 205 -9.19 56.93 49.80
CA ILE A 205 -8.94 57.02 48.35
C ILE A 205 -8.01 55.89 47.89
N LEU A 206 -6.93 55.62 48.62
CA LEU A 206 -6.04 54.48 48.32
C LEU A 206 -6.75 53.14 48.50
N SER A 207 -7.57 52.97 49.54
CA SER A 207 -8.42 51.77 49.74
C SER A 207 -9.46 51.59 48.64
N THR A 208 -10.05 52.68 48.10
CA THR A 208 -11.00 52.57 46.98
C THR A 208 -10.30 52.29 45.65
N VAL A 209 -9.10 52.84 45.44
CA VAL A 209 -8.25 52.52 44.28
C VAL A 209 -7.74 51.07 44.35
N GLU A 210 -7.31 50.60 45.53
CA GLU A 210 -6.86 49.22 45.78
C GLU A 210 -8.01 48.20 45.72
N ARG A 211 -9.19 48.53 46.26
CA ARG A 211 -10.36 47.61 46.23
C ARG A 211 -11.07 47.57 44.88
N LYS A 212 -10.92 48.56 44.00
CA LYS A 212 -11.69 48.61 42.75
C LYS A 212 -10.89 48.55 41.46
N ASN A 213 -9.55 48.59 41.41
CA ASN A 213 -8.94 48.80 40.08
C ASN A 213 -7.60 48.20 39.63
N TYR A 214 -6.95 47.21 40.27
CA TYR A 214 -5.76 46.60 39.63
C TYR A 214 -5.52 45.08 39.76
N HIS A 215 -6.38 44.30 40.41
CA HIS A 215 -6.17 42.84 40.51
C HIS A 215 -7.18 41.94 39.78
N TRP A 216 -8.33 42.49 39.37
CA TRP A 216 -9.38 41.66 38.76
C TRP A 216 -9.19 41.28 37.28
N PRO A 217 -8.58 42.10 36.40
CA PRO A 217 -8.42 41.71 34.99
C PRO A 217 -7.58 40.43 34.83
N ARG A 218 -6.54 40.24 35.65
CA ARG A 218 -5.62 39.09 35.53
C ARG A 218 -6.26 37.75 35.90
N LEU A 219 -7.18 37.72 36.86
CA LEU A 219 -7.82 36.47 37.29
C LEU A 219 -8.92 36.02 36.32
N TYR A 220 -9.65 36.96 35.70
CA TYR A 220 -10.67 36.66 34.70
C TYR A 220 -10.09 35.92 33.48
N PHE A 221 -8.98 36.42 32.91
CA PHE A 221 -8.32 35.79 31.77
C PHE A 221 -7.75 34.40 32.12
N ARG A 222 -7.23 34.23 33.33
CA ARG A 222 -6.67 32.96 33.81
C ARG A 222 -7.74 31.88 34.01
N HIS A 223 -8.93 32.24 34.50
CA HIS A 223 -10.05 31.30 34.64
C HIS A 223 -10.71 30.91 33.32
N ARG A 224 -10.62 31.76 32.29
CA ARG A 224 -11.17 31.49 30.95
C ARG A 224 -10.17 30.81 30.00
N GLY A 225 -8.93 30.57 30.43
CA GLY A 225 -7.87 29.99 29.59
C GLY A 225 -7.43 30.87 28.43
N VAL A 226 -7.72 32.18 28.49
CA VAL A 226 -7.38 33.16 27.44
C VAL A 226 -6.10 33.90 27.86
N ALA A 227 -5.10 33.94 26.98
CA ALA A 227 -3.82 34.60 27.26
C ALA A 227 -4.02 36.12 27.49
N SER A 228 -3.47 36.65 28.59
CA SER A 228 -3.60 38.07 28.90
C SER A 228 -2.76 38.92 27.94
N PRO A 229 -3.30 40.01 27.36
CA PRO A 229 -2.54 40.93 26.51
C PRO A 229 -1.28 41.50 27.19
N LEU A 230 -1.29 41.59 28.53
CA LEU A 230 -0.21 42.17 29.33
C LEU A 230 0.98 41.21 29.53
N ASP A 231 0.82 39.91 29.31
CA ASP A 231 1.92 38.94 29.43
C ASP A 231 2.86 38.97 28.21
N SER A 232 2.42 39.56 27.10
CA SER A 232 3.20 39.66 25.86
C SER A 232 4.36 40.68 25.93
N VAL A 233 4.33 41.61 26.89
CA VAL A 233 5.29 42.74 26.96
C VAL A 233 6.60 42.38 27.70
N LEU A 234 6.59 41.35 28.54
CA LEU A 234 7.78 40.95 29.33
C LEU A 234 8.63 39.84 28.67
N ALA A 235 8.21 39.29 27.52
CA ALA A 235 8.93 38.20 26.84
C ALA A 235 10.05 38.68 25.90
N SER A 236 10.22 39.99 25.72
CA SER A 236 11.19 40.57 24.78
C SER A 236 12.54 40.87 25.46
N SER A 237 13.35 39.85 25.75
CA SER A 237 14.76 40.04 26.12
C SER A 237 15.68 39.21 25.21
N PRO A 238 16.77 39.80 24.65
CA PRO A 238 17.54 39.18 23.58
C PRO A 238 18.52 38.15 24.17
N ARG A 239 18.26 36.85 23.94
CA ARG A 239 19.20 35.79 24.30
C ARG A 239 20.33 35.66 23.28
N ARG A 240 21.54 35.82 23.81
CA ARG A 240 22.85 35.60 23.20
C ARG A 240 22.98 34.23 22.54
N ARG A 241 23.74 34.21 21.43
CA ARG A 241 24.33 33.00 20.82
C ARG A 241 25.23 32.28 21.84
N CYS A 242 25.05 30.97 21.98
CA CYS A 242 26.11 30.05 22.35
C CYS A 242 26.01 28.78 21.50
N ARG A 243 27.11 28.47 20.82
CA ARG A 243 27.39 27.20 20.14
C ARG A 243 27.77 26.15 21.17
N SER A 244 27.14 24.98 21.13
CA SER A 244 27.78 23.71 21.53
C SER A 244 26.96 22.50 21.07
N ARG A 245 27.52 21.88 20.03
CA ARG A 245 27.68 20.45 19.67
C ARG A 245 27.07 19.34 20.56
N SER A 246 26.67 18.26 19.86
CA SER A 246 26.27 16.91 20.31
C SER A 246 24.85 16.81 20.90
N GLY A 247 24.01 15.82 20.63
CA GLY A 247 24.08 14.63 19.79
C GLY A 247 22.81 13.80 20.09
N SER A 248 22.38 13.02 19.09
CA SER A 248 21.52 11.84 19.24
C SER A 248 20.03 11.99 19.64
N ALA A 249 19.21 11.88 18.59
CA ALA A 249 18.12 10.91 18.42
C ALA A 249 16.72 11.13 19.06
N LYS A 250 15.77 11.21 18.11
CA LYS A 250 14.40 10.64 18.07
C LYS A 250 13.30 11.30 18.91
N SER A 251 12.42 12.02 18.22
CA SER A 251 11.06 11.56 17.91
C SER A 251 10.32 12.62 17.08
N CYS A 252 9.26 12.18 16.38
CA CYS A 252 8.03 12.89 15.99
C CYS A 252 8.08 14.41 15.77
N SER A 253 7.54 15.02 14.73
CA SER A 253 6.46 14.68 13.80
C SER A 253 6.24 15.95 12.96
N THR A 254 5.67 15.80 11.77
CA THR A 254 4.70 16.73 11.18
C THR A 254 5.00 18.24 11.24
N SER A 255 5.30 18.87 10.10
CA SER A 255 4.65 20.13 9.74
C SER A 255 4.96 20.56 8.31
N CYS A 256 3.88 20.75 7.55
CA CYS A 256 3.61 21.92 6.71
C CYS A 256 4.71 22.41 5.76
N ARG A 257 4.44 22.28 4.46
CA ARG A 257 5.03 23.16 3.46
C ARG A 257 3.96 24.00 2.78
N ALA A 258 4.13 25.30 3.00
CA ALA A 258 3.33 26.41 2.53
C ALA A 258 3.31 26.53 1.00
N THR A 259 2.17 27.02 0.52
CA THR A 259 1.93 27.58 -0.81
C THR A 259 2.67 28.90 -1.01
N PRO A 260 3.14 29.23 -2.23
CA PRO A 260 3.43 30.60 -2.62
C PRO A 260 2.33 31.18 -3.53
N PRO A 261 2.24 32.51 -3.66
CA PRO A 261 1.13 33.18 -4.33
C PRO A 261 1.30 33.32 -5.84
N ARG A 262 0.15 33.44 -6.51
CA ARG A 262 -0.06 33.79 -7.92
C ARG A 262 0.44 35.21 -8.24
N SER A 263 1.06 35.35 -9.40
CA SER A 263 1.16 36.62 -10.14
C SER A 263 0.85 36.37 -11.62
N VAL A 264 0.00 37.23 -12.17
CA VAL A 264 -0.54 37.22 -13.54
C VAL A 264 0.37 38.07 -14.44
N ALA A 265 0.77 37.55 -15.62
CA ALA A 265 1.08 38.37 -16.79
C ALA A 265 1.17 37.52 -18.08
N VAL A 266 0.24 37.80 -19.00
CA VAL A 266 0.38 38.06 -20.46
C VAL A 266 1.39 37.23 -21.29
N VAL A 267 0.85 36.63 -22.36
CA VAL A 267 1.46 35.87 -23.48
C VAL A 267 2.05 36.83 -24.54
N PRO A 268 3.16 36.52 -25.27
CA PRO A 268 3.05 35.84 -26.57
C PRO A 268 4.10 34.75 -26.87
N ALA A 269 3.77 33.96 -27.90
CA ALA A 269 4.37 32.72 -28.38
C ALA A 269 5.83 32.76 -28.87
N SER A 270 6.54 31.62 -28.81
CA SER A 270 7.35 31.02 -29.90
C SER A 270 8.15 29.76 -29.44
N ILE A 271 7.85 28.61 -30.08
CA ILE A 271 8.76 27.63 -30.73
C ILE A 271 9.99 27.03 -29.97
N LEU A 272 10.03 25.68 -30.00
CA LEU A 272 11.13 24.69 -29.90
C LEU A 272 11.42 23.96 -28.56
N PRO A 273 11.70 22.62 -28.59
CA PRO A 273 11.77 21.76 -27.41
C PRO A 273 13.21 21.59 -26.88
N LYS A 274 13.39 21.59 -25.55
CA LYS A 274 14.69 21.28 -24.94
C LYS A 274 14.51 20.43 -23.68
N THR A 275 14.84 19.14 -23.83
CA THR A 275 15.39 18.20 -22.84
C THR A 275 15.03 18.45 -21.37
N VAL A 276 14.09 17.67 -20.83
CA VAL A 276 13.84 17.59 -19.38
C VAL A 276 14.74 16.53 -18.77
N ALA A 277 15.60 17.01 -17.87
CA ALA A 277 16.49 16.23 -17.03
C ALA A 277 15.72 15.33 -16.06
N ALA A 278 16.25 14.13 -15.86
CA ALA A 278 15.76 13.10 -14.96
C ALA A 278 15.75 13.57 -13.50
N GLY A 279 14.55 13.72 -12.92
CA GLY A 279 14.34 13.81 -11.49
C GLY A 279 14.36 12.41 -10.86
N LYS A 280 15.49 12.04 -10.25
CA LYS A 280 15.63 10.83 -9.42
C LYS A 280 14.77 10.96 -8.15
N ALA A 281 13.60 10.33 -8.14
CA ALA A 281 12.87 10.04 -6.92
C ALA A 281 13.28 8.65 -6.42
N ALA A 282 13.96 8.60 -5.28
CA ALA A 282 14.38 7.38 -4.63
C ALA A 282 13.17 6.65 -4.00
N CYS A 283 12.65 5.63 -4.67
CA CYS A 283 11.81 4.60 -4.06
C CYS A 283 12.69 3.41 -3.65
N SER A 284 13.40 3.55 -2.53
CA SER A 284 14.10 2.45 -1.88
C SER A 284 13.23 1.91 -0.74
N SER A 285 12.37 0.93 -1.04
CA SER A 285 11.75 0.14 0.03
C SER A 285 11.23 -1.20 -0.47
N TRP A 286 12.01 -2.24 -0.14
CA TRP A 286 11.60 -3.61 0.18
C TRP A 286 11.24 -4.53 -0.99
N CYS A 287 12.21 -5.38 -1.34
CA CYS A 287 12.01 -6.79 -1.67
C CYS A 287 13.29 -7.52 -1.26
N SER A 288 13.21 -8.30 -0.17
CA SER A 288 14.28 -9.20 0.25
C SER A 288 14.35 -10.35 -0.76
N VAL A 289 15.26 -10.23 -1.73
CA VAL A 289 15.55 -11.27 -2.71
C VAL A 289 16.44 -12.30 -2.03
N LYS A 290 15.95 -13.54 -1.91
CA LYS A 290 16.76 -14.67 -1.43
C LYS A 290 18.03 -14.79 -2.30
N PRO A 291 19.24 -14.73 -1.72
CA PRO A 291 20.46 -14.91 -2.47
C PRO A 291 20.63 -16.41 -2.73
N GLY A 292 20.47 -16.85 -3.97
CA GLY A 292 20.64 -18.27 -4.30
C GLY A 292 20.61 -18.63 -5.78
N ARG A 293 19.89 -17.88 -6.62
CA ARG A 293 19.91 -18.08 -8.09
C ARG A 293 20.82 -17.04 -8.76
N SER A 294 21.75 -17.49 -9.59
CA SER A 294 22.59 -16.65 -10.46
C SER A 294 21.73 -15.99 -11.53
N VAL A 295 20.99 -14.94 -11.14
CA VAL A 295 20.14 -14.18 -12.07
C VAL A 295 21.01 -13.60 -13.18
N THR A 296 20.76 -14.03 -14.43
CA THR A 296 21.47 -13.55 -15.61
C THR A 296 21.39 -12.03 -15.74
N TYR A 297 22.42 -11.41 -16.32
CA TYR A 297 22.47 -9.95 -16.53
C TYR A 297 21.22 -9.42 -17.27
N SER A 298 20.73 -10.22 -18.22
CA SER A 298 19.49 -9.95 -18.99
C SER A 298 18.24 -9.86 -18.10
N ALA A 299 18.06 -10.79 -17.15
CA ALA A 299 16.90 -10.79 -16.25
C ALA A 299 16.90 -9.59 -15.29
N ARG A 300 18.08 -9.17 -14.80
CA ARG A 300 18.20 -7.96 -13.97
C ARG A 300 17.85 -6.68 -14.74
N HIS A 301 18.29 -6.59 -15.99
CA HIS A 301 17.96 -5.47 -16.86
C HIS A 301 16.46 -5.39 -17.14
N LEU A 302 15.82 -6.51 -17.52
CA LEU A 302 14.37 -6.59 -17.73
C LEU A 302 13.59 -6.16 -16.48
N ALA A 303 13.99 -6.64 -15.29
CA ALA A 303 13.35 -6.24 -14.05
C ALA A 303 13.50 -4.73 -13.76
N ALA A 304 14.64 -4.12 -14.11
CA ALA A 304 14.84 -2.68 -13.97
C ALA A 304 13.95 -1.88 -14.94
N VAL A 305 13.82 -2.32 -16.19
CA VAL A 305 12.94 -1.70 -17.19
C VAL A 305 11.47 -1.80 -16.76
N CYS A 306 11.02 -2.97 -16.29
CA CYS A 306 9.67 -3.16 -15.75
C CYS A 306 9.38 -2.22 -14.58
N ARG A 307 10.34 -2.03 -13.66
CA ARG A 307 10.19 -1.06 -12.56
C ARG A 307 10.09 0.38 -13.05
N SER A 308 10.93 0.77 -14.02
CA SER A 308 10.86 2.11 -14.63
C SER A 308 9.49 2.37 -15.27
N LEU A 309 8.98 1.42 -16.05
CA LEU A 309 7.66 1.53 -16.68
C LEU A 309 6.53 1.59 -15.67
N MET A 310 6.61 0.85 -14.56
CA MET A 310 5.64 0.95 -13.48
C MET A 310 5.63 2.35 -12.86
N CYS A 311 6.79 2.95 -12.62
CA CYS A 311 6.89 4.33 -12.13
C CYS A 311 6.26 5.33 -13.11
N GLU A 312 6.52 5.19 -14.41
CA GLU A 312 5.91 6.04 -15.45
C GLU A 312 4.37 5.90 -15.48
N ILE A 313 3.84 4.67 -15.37
CA ILE A 313 2.39 4.42 -15.31
C ILE A 313 1.77 5.09 -14.08
N LEU A 314 2.43 5.00 -12.92
CA LEU A 314 1.95 5.66 -11.69
C LEU A 314 1.97 7.18 -11.83
N GLN A 315 2.99 7.74 -12.48
CA GLN A 315 3.05 9.18 -12.77
C GLN A 315 1.91 9.60 -13.70
N LEU A 316 1.68 8.88 -14.80
CA LEU A 316 0.58 9.19 -15.72
C LEU A 316 -0.79 9.07 -15.05
N ARG A 317 -0.99 8.11 -14.15
CA ARG A 317 -2.22 8.01 -13.33
C ARG A 317 -2.42 9.22 -12.44
N LYS A 318 -1.35 9.72 -11.83
CA LYS A 318 -1.40 10.94 -11.01
C LYS A 318 -1.75 12.16 -11.87
N GLU A 319 -1.11 12.33 -13.03
CA GLU A 319 -1.42 13.43 -13.96
C GLU A 319 -2.87 13.37 -14.46
N TYR A 320 -3.41 12.16 -14.70
CA TYR A 320 -4.81 11.97 -15.05
C TYR A 320 -5.77 12.41 -13.93
N GLN A 321 -5.45 12.06 -12.68
CA GLN A 321 -6.22 12.49 -11.50
C GLN A 321 -6.19 14.02 -11.33
N GLU A 322 -5.04 14.65 -11.57
CA GLU A 322 -4.90 16.11 -11.54
C GLU A 322 -5.77 16.78 -12.62
N CYS A 323 -5.80 16.23 -13.84
CA CYS A 323 -6.69 16.70 -14.90
C CYS A 323 -8.17 16.52 -14.52
N THR A 324 -8.52 15.39 -13.88
CA THR A 324 -9.88 15.10 -13.42
C THR A 324 -10.32 16.07 -12.31
N ALA A 325 -9.40 16.46 -11.43
CA ALA A 325 -9.64 17.48 -10.42
C ALA A 325 -9.81 18.88 -11.06
N ALA A 326 -8.98 19.22 -12.05
CA ALA A 326 -9.07 20.49 -12.76
C ALA A 326 -10.39 20.66 -13.53
N LEU A 327 -10.98 19.56 -14.05
CA LEU A 327 -12.31 19.59 -14.67
C LEU A 327 -13.45 19.98 -13.71
N LYS A 328 -13.24 19.87 -12.40
CA LYS A 328 -14.24 20.30 -11.39
C LYS A 328 -14.23 21.81 -11.16
N ASP A 329 -13.22 22.53 -11.65
CA ASP A 329 -13.17 23.99 -11.56
C ASP A 329 -13.94 24.60 -12.76
N PRO A 330 -15.04 25.33 -12.51
CA PRO A 330 -15.83 25.95 -13.59
C PRO A 330 -15.06 27.02 -14.37
N LYS A 331 -13.90 27.48 -13.88
CA LYS A 331 -13.06 28.48 -14.55
C LYS A 331 -11.99 27.88 -15.46
N ALA A 332 -11.83 26.55 -15.48
CA ALA A 332 -10.80 25.90 -16.27
C ALA A 332 -11.26 25.62 -17.71
N GLU A 333 -10.33 25.68 -18.67
CA GLU A 333 -10.59 25.38 -20.09
C GLU A 333 -10.87 23.88 -20.28
N SER A 334 -12.14 23.49 -20.22
CA SER A 334 -12.59 22.10 -20.21
C SER A 334 -12.16 21.30 -21.45
N ILE A 335 -12.05 21.95 -22.60
CA ILE A 335 -11.67 21.33 -23.88
C ILE A 335 -10.21 20.88 -23.85
N ASP A 336 -9.31 21.74 -23.38
CA ASP A 336 -7.87 21.44 -23.33
C ASP A 336 -7.54 20.39 -22.27
N ILE A 337 -8.23 20.44 -21.12
CA ILE A 337 -8.11 19.38 -20.11
C ILE A 337 -8.59 18.05 -20.66
N SER A 338 -9.73 18.03 -21.38
CA SER A 338 -10.25 16.82 -22.02
C SER A 338 -9.29 16.27 -23.10
N ARG A 339 -8.67 17.14 -23.90
CA ARG A 339 -7.65 16.76 -24.89
C ARG A 339 -6.43 16.15 -24.20
N ARG A 340 -5.96 16.75 -23.10
CA ARG A 340 -4.84 16.23 -22.30
C ARG A 340 -5.18 14.87 -21.68
N MET A 341 -6.38 14.68 -21.14
CA MET A 341 -6.82 13.40 -20.59
C MET A 341 -6.81 12.28 -21.62
N ARG A 342 -7.31 12.52 -22.84
CA ARG A 342 -7.26 11.54 -23.94
C ARG A 342 -5.82 11.17 -24.30
N SER A 343 -4.92 12.15 -24.35
CA SER A 343 -3.50 11.92 -24.59
C SER A 343 -2.85 11.07 -23.49
N ILE A 344 -3.12 11.38 -22.21
CA ILE A 344 -2.64 10.60 -21.06
C ILE A 344 -3.16 9.16 -21.11
N MET A 345 -4.45 8.96 -21.40
CA MET A 345 -5.05 7.63 -21.54
C MET A 345 -4.37 6.81 -22.65
N GLY A 346 -4.17 7.39 -23.84
CA GLY A 346 -3.47 6.70 -24.93
C GLY A 346 -2.03 6.32 -24.55
N CYS A 347 -1.33 7.18 -23.80
CA CYS A 347 0.00 6.89 -23.28
C CYS A 347 -0.02 5.76 -22.24
N LEU A 348 -0.97 5.80 -21.29
CA LEU A 348 -1.19 4.74 -20.29
C LEU A 348 -1.42 3.39 -20.95
N ASP A 349 -2.32 3.32 -21.93
CA ASP A 349 -2.63 2.05 -22.62
C ASP A 349 -1.42 1.50 -23.38
N SER A 350 -0.63 2.38 -24.01
CA SER A 350 0.63 2.00 -24.65
C SER A 350 1.63 1.43 -23.64
N LYS A 351 1.84 2.11 -22.51
CA LYS A 351 2.77 1.70 -21.46
C LYS A 351 2.33 0.42 -20.73
N VAL A 352 1.03 0.24 -20.49
CA VAL A 352 0.48 -1.00 -19.92
C VAL A 352 0.67 -2.18 -20.87
N ARG A 353 0.48 -2.00 -22.18
CA ARG A 353 0.78 -3.03 -23.18
C ARG A 353 2.27 -3.38 -23.20
N GLN A 354 3.16 -2.38 -23.17
CA GLN A 354 4.61 -2.60 -23.07
C GLN A 354 4.99 -3.40 -21.81
N LEU A 355 4.41 -3.04 -20.65
CA LEU A 355 4.67 -3.75 -19.39
C LEU A 355 4.20 -5.21 -19.46
N ARG A 356 3.02 -5.49 -20.03
CA ARG A 356 2.52 -6.86 -20.21
C ARG A 356 3.46 -7.68 -21.11
N SER A 357 3.90 -7.10 -22.23
CA SER A 357 4.84 -7.76 -23.15
C SER A 357 6.17 -8.10 -22.46
N LEU A 358 6.75 -7.16 -21.71
CA LEU A 358 8.00 -7.39 -20.98
C LEU A 358 7.86 -8.43 -19.86
N ARG A 359 6.73 -8.46 -19.15
CA ARG A 359 6.48 -9.50 -18.15
C ARG A 359 6.34 -10.89 -18.76
N GLN A 360 5.75 -10.99 -19.95
CA GLN A 360 5.69 -12.25 -20.68
C GLN A 360 7.08 -12.70 -21.13
N GLN A 361 7.92 -11.78 -21.61
CA GLN A 361 9.32 -12.07 -21.93
C GLN A 361 10.10 -12.52 -20.70
N GLN A 362 9.88 -11.87 -19.55
CA GLN A 362 10.50 -12.27 -18.29
C GLN A 362 10.12 -13.70 -17.90
N ALA A 363 8.83 -14.05 -17.95
CA ALA A 363 8.36 -15.40 -17.65
C ALA A 363 8.95 -16.46 -18.60
N ASN A 364 9.08 -16.12 -19.88
CA ASN A 364 9.71 -17.01 -20.87
C ASN A 364 11.21 -17.22 -20.60
N VAL A 365 11.93 -16.18 -20.18
CA VAL A 365 13.36 -16.30 -19.81
C VAL A 365 13.52 -17.12 -18.54
N GLU A 366 12.65 -16.92 -17.55
CA GLU A 366 12.65 -17.69 -16.30
C GLU A 366 12.39 -19.18 -16.57
N SER A 367 11.38 -19.52 -17.38
CA SER A 367 11.10 -20.91 -17.77
C SER A 367 12.27 -21.56 -18.52
N LYS A 368 12.97 -20.82 -19.39
CA LYS A 368 14.18 -21.33 -20.07
C LYS A 368 15.34 -21.59 -19.12
N LEU A 369 15.51 -20.74 -18.10
CA LEU A 369 16.53 -20.94 -17.07
C LEU A 369 16.19 -22.17 -16.21
N GLU A 370 14.93 -22.36 -15.84
CA GLU A 370 14.49 -23.55 -15.10
C GLU A 370 14.70 -24.84 -15.89
N LEU A 371 14.42 -24.82 -17.20
CA LEU A 371 14.71 -25.96 -18.07
C LEU A 371 16.22 -26.23 -18.17
N HIS A 372 17.04 -25.18 -18.27
CA HIS A 372 18.50 -25.33 -18.29
C HIS A 372 19.02 -25.91 -16.98
N ASP A 373 18.55 -25.44 -15.82
CA ASP A 373 18.93 -25.96 -14.51
C ASP A 373 18.53 -27.45 -14.37
N MET A 374 17.34 -27.82 -14.83
CA MET A 374 16.89 -29.22 -14.87
C MET A 374 17.78 -30.08 -15.79
N MET A 375 18.16 -29.58 -16.97
CA MET A 375 19.08 -30.29 -17.85
C MET A 375 20.46 -30.49 -17.22
N MET A 376 20.94 -29.52 -16.45
CA MET A 376 22.21 -29.63 -15.72
C MET A 376 22.14 -30.68 -14.61
N GLU A 377 21.01 -30.77 -13.91
CA GLU A 377 20.76 -31.79 -12.89
C GLU A 377 20.74 -33.20 -13.52
N ILE A 378 20.02 -33.37 -14.63
CA ILE A 378 20.00 -34.63 -15.40
C ILE A 378 21.40 -35.03 -15.87
N ALA A 379 22.19 -34.07 -16.37
CA ALA A 379 23.57 -34.32 -16.79
C ALA A 379 24.44 -34.79 -15.61
N GLN A 380 24.30 -34.14 -14.45
CA GLN A 380 25.03 -34.52 -13.24
C GLN A 380 24.63 -35.91 -12.72
N GLU A 381 23.34 -36.26 -12.77
CA GLU A 381 22.86 -37.60 -12.41
C GLU A 381 23.37 -38.68 -13.38
N ASN A 382 23.43 -38.36 -14.67
CA ASN A 382 24.02 -39.25 -15.67
C ASN A 382 25.52 -39.45 -15.42
N ASP A 383 26.28 -38.38 -15.18
CA ASP A 383 27.71 -38.47 -14.84
C ASP A 383 27.92 -39.34 -13.58
N TYR A 384 27.06 -39.18 -12.58
CA TYR A 384 27.07 -40.03 -11.38
C TYR A 384 26.79 -41.50 -11.73
N CYS A 385 25.77 -41.79 -12.53
CA CYS A 385 25.48 -43.15 -12.96
C CYS A 385 26.65 -43.76 -13.76
N GLU A 386 27.26 -43.02 -14.68
CA GLU A 386 28.45 -43.43 -15.43
C GLU A 386 29.63 -43.74 -14.51
N SER A 387 29.84 -42.94 -13.46
CA SER A 387 30.87 -43.20 -12.45
C SER A 387 30.60 -44.51 -11.68
N VAL A 388 29.36 -44.73 -11.22
CA VAL A 388 28.96 -45.96 -10.52
C VAL A 388 29.10 -47.19 -11.43
N TYR A 389 28.71 -47.07 -12.71
CA TYR A 389 28.90 -48.16 -13.67
C TYR A 389 30.37 -48.47 -13.92
N SER A 390 31.22 -47.44 -13.97
CA SER A 390 32.67 -47.60 -14.12
C SER A 390 33.27 -48.35 -12.92
N ASP A 391 32.92 -47.95 -11.70
CA ASP A 391 33.36 -48.60 -10.46
C ASP A 391 32.92 -50.08 -10.39
N LEU A 392 31.66 -50.36 -10.76
CA LEU A 392 31.14 -51.73 -10.82
C LEU A 392 31.89 -52.58 -11.86
N LEU A 393 32.22 -52.01 -13.02
CA LEU A 393 33.00 -52.70 -14.05
C LEU A 393 34.45 -52.96 -13.61
N GLU A 394 35.06 -52.05 -12.83
CA GLU A 394 36.38 -52.27 -12.23
C GLU A 394 36.34 -53.42 -11.21
N LEU A 395 35.33 -53.45 -10.33
CA LEU A 395 35.16 -54.50 -9.33
C LEU A 395 34.94 -55.90 -9.94
N ILE A 396 34.23 -55.98 -11.08
CA ILE A 396 34.01 -57.26 -11.78
C ILE A 396 35.30 -57.76 -12.47
N ARG A 397 36.22 -56.85 -12.82
CA ARG A 397 37.48 -57.20 -13.50
C ARG A 397 38.59 -57.63 -12.54
N SER A 398 38.55 -57.17 -11.28
CA SER A 398 39.46 -57.62 -10.21
C SER A 398 39.06 -58.98 -9.67
#